data_AF-A0A0L6JKS8-F1
#
_entry.id   AF-A0A0L6JKS8-F1
#
_cell.length_a   1.000
_cell.length_b   1.000
_cell.length_c   1.000
_cell.angle_alpha   90.00
_cell.angle_beta   90.00
_cell.angle_gamma   90.00
#
_symmetry.space_group_name_H-M   'P 1'
#
loop_
_entity.id
_entity.type
_entity.pdbx_description
1 polymer ?
#
loop_
_entity_poly.entity_id
_entity_poly.type
_entity_poly.pdbx_seq_one_letter_code
_entity_poly.pdbx_strand_id
1 'polypeptide(L)'
;MGEISYTGATSGKRCRLIEVLQKRFPTAEKRAINAMAEEIKERTSGCSKITSIIKLKELFPNEPNIVLAVIAEAILEEAGASKLYTKGNEVVPKYSTLDERYEEMPGNPSSVGHWTGEPGEATFVSTDERVADTLKEIGVSGIEYKNGMPDFSQFVIEEFKIDKMTEDRPKNFAQANKKLAEKLTKETGEKWTAKRVSDWIKENNYTWHELNDCETIQLVPSEINHPIFQHLGGCGEYKIMLKNGGK
;
A
#
# COMPACT_ATOMS: atom_id res chain seq x y z
N MET A 1 15.07 -29.06 51.13
CA MET A 1 13.81 -28.30 51.26
C MET A 1 14.14 -26.86 50.89
N GLY A 2 13.68 -26.24 49.82
CA GLY A 2 12.88 -26.62 48.66
C GLY A 2 13.08 -25.47 47.66
N GLU A 3 13.05 -25.78 46.37
CA GLU A 3 12.96 -24.81 45.28
C GLU A 3 11.73 -23.93 45.45
N ILE A 4 11.81 -22.65 45.06
CA ILE A 4 10.81 -22.02 44.18
C ILE A 4 11.55 -21.05 43.27
N SER A 5 11.74 -21.46 42.02
CA SER A 5 12.03 -20.57 40.90
C SER A 5 10.77 -19.79 40.56
N TYR A 6 10.86 -18.46 40.58
CA TYR A 6 9.82 -17.61 40.02
C TYR A 6 9.97 -17.63 38.50
N THR A 7 9.14 -18.42 37.83
CA THR A 7 8.89 -18.26 36.39
C THR A 7 8.15 -16.96 36.18
N GLY A 8 8.84 -15.97 35.62
CA GLY A 8 8.23 -14.72 35.18
C GLY A 8 7.22 -15.01 34.08
N ALA A 9 5.94 -14.98 34.44
CA ALA A 9 4.84 -14.97 33.49
C ALA A 9 4.90 -13.65 32.69
N THR A 10 5.43 -13.71 31.47
CA THR A 10 5.23 -12.65 30.49
C THR A 10 3.77 -12.70 30.05
N SER A 11 2.95 -11.76 30.52
CA SER A 11 1.58 -11.57 30.07
C SER A 11 1.58 -11.41 28.54
N GLY A 12 1.08 -12.43 27.84
CA GLY A 12 1.19 -12.56 26.40
C GLY A 12 0.47 -11.44 25.67
N LYS A 13 1.23 -10.54 25.04
CA LYS A 13 0.73 -9.84 23.86
C LYS A 13 0.31 -10.92 22.87
N ARG A 14 -0.98 -10.98 22.55
CA ARG A 14 -1.47 -11.89 21.51
C ARG A 14 -0.79 -11.47 20.19
N CYS A 15 -0.22 -12.45 19.49
CA CYS A 15 0.47 -12.28 18.20
C CYS A 15 -0.52 -11.64 17.20
N ARG A 16 -0.15 -10.50 16.60
CA ARG A 16 -1.02 -9.71 15.69
C ARG A 16 -1.45 -10.56 14.50
N LEU A 17 -0.56 -11.39 13.96
CA LEU A 17 -0.86 -12.35 12.91
C LEU A 17 -1.97 -13.32 13.33
N ILE A 18 -1.92 -13.84 14.56
CA ILE A 18 -2.97 -14.73 15.09
C ILE A 18 -4.32 -13.99 15.18
N GLU A 19 -4.32 -12.72 15.59
CA GLU A 19 -5.55 -11.91 15.64
C GLU A 19 -6.14 -11.67 14.24
N VAL A 20 -5.29 -11.33 13.27
CA VAL A 20 -5.68 -11.17 11.86
C VAL A 20 -6.30 -12.46 11.32
N LEU A 21 -5.64 -13.60 11.53
CA LEU A 21 -6.12 -14.90 11.07
C LEU A 21 -7.43 -15.32 11.78
N GLN A 22 -7.57 -15.05 13.08
CA GLN A 22 -8.82 -15.32 13.82
C GLN A 22 -9.98 -14.48 13.30
N LYS A 23 -9.75 -13.20 13.01
CA LYS A 23 -10.76 -12.30 12.43
C LYS A 23 -11.17 -12.78 11.04
N ARG A 24 -10.20 -13.23 10.22
CA ARG A 24 -10.47 -13.68 8.84
C ARG A 24 -11.13 -15.06 8.78
N PHE A 25 -10.72 -15.99 9.64
CA PHE A 25 -11.21 -17.37 9.70
C PHE A 25 -11.90 -17.65 11.05
N PRO A 26 -13.05 -17.01 11.34
CA PRO A 26 -13.67 -17.05 12.67
C PRO A 26 -14.19 -18.43 13.07
N THR A 27 -14.42 -19.32 12.10
CA THR A 27 -14.87 -20.70 12.34
C THR A 27 -13.71 -21.69 12.48
N ALA A 28 -12.47 -21.28 12.23
CA ALA A 28 -11.31 -22.16 12.32
C ALA A 28 -10.92 -22.39 13.80
N GLU A 29 -10.59 -23.63 14.13
CA GLU A 29 -10.10 -23.97 15.46
C GLU A 29 -8.77 -23.29 15.76
N LYS A 30 -8.50 -22.98 17.04
CA LYS A 30 -7.24 -22.37 17.49
C LYS A 30 -6.00 -23.12 16.98
N ARG A 31 -6.05 -24.45 16.94
CA ARG A 31 -4.94 -25.28 16.42
C ARG A 31 -4.69 -25.04 14.93
N ALA A 32 -5.76 -24.91 14.13
CA ALA A 32 -5.65 -24.62 12.71
C ALA A 32 -5.10 -23.21 12.47
N ILE A 33 -5.56 -22.20 13.24
CA ILE A 33 -5.01 -20.84 13.19
C ILE A 33 -3.51 -20.84 13.48
N ASN A 34 -3.08 -21.52 14.55
CA ASN A 34 -1.65 -21.59 14.89
C ASN A 34 -0.83 -22.28 13.79
N ALA A 35 -1.34 -23.37 13.21
CA ALA A 35 -0.68 -24.06 12.12
C ALA A 35 -0.54 -23.17 10.87
N MET A 36 -1.59 -22.43 10.50
CA MET A 36 -1.54 -21.45 9.41
C MET A 36 -0.49 -20.37 9.69
N ALA A 37 -0.44 -19.83 10.90
CA ALA A 37 0.53 -18.80 11.26
C ALA A 37 1.98 -19.29 11.12
N GLU A 38 2.28 -20.53 11.53
CA GLU A 38 3.62 -21.09 11.40
C GLU A 38 3.99 -21.36 9.93
N GLU A 39 3.09 -21.92 9.13
CA GLU A 39 3.33 -22.13 7.69
C GLU A 39 3.56 -20.81 6.95
N ILE A 40 2.76 -19.78 7.27
CA ILE A 40 2.91 -18.43 6.75
C ILE A 40 4.31 -17.89 7.06
N LYS A 41 4.73 -17.93 8.33
CA LYS A 41 6.05 -17.43 8.76
C LYS A 41 7.19 -18.14 8.05
N GLU A 42 7.09 -19.46 7.90
CA GLU A 42 8.10 -20.26 7.21
C GLU A 42 8.24 -19.83 5.74
N ARG A 43 7.12 -19.68 5.03
CA ARG A 43 7.12 -19.34 3.59
C ARG A 43 7.55 -17.91 3.31
N THR A 44 7.18 -16.97 4.17
CA THR A 44 7.42 -15.53 3.96
C THR A 44 8.62 -14.98 4.72
N SER A 45 9.39 -15.83 5.41
CA SER A 45 10.59 -15.40 6.13
C SER A 45 11.56 -14.65 5.20
N GLY A 46 12.00 -13.47 5.63
CA GLY A 46 12.90 -12.61 4.86
C GLY A 46 12.33 -12.00 3.57
N CYS A 47 11.04 -12.19 3.29
CA CYS A 47 10.38 -11.66 2.10
C CYS A 47 9.93 -10.21 2.32
N SER A 48 9.96 -9.40 1.26
CA SER A 48 9.26 -8.11 1.27
C SER A 48 7.74 -8.28 1.25
N LYS A 49 6.99 -7.20 1.53
CA LYS A 49 5.51 -7.21 1.55
C LYS A 49 4.91 -7.78 0.26
N ILE A 50 5.35 -7.31 -0.91
CA ILE A 50 4.88 -7.83 -2.20
C ILE A 50 5.25 -9.30 -2.42
N THR A 51 6.47 -9.72 -2.06
CA THR A 51 6.86 -11.13 -2.17
C THR A 51 6.03 -12.02 -1.25
N SER A 52 5.74 -11.56 -0.04
CA SER A 52 4.84 -12.23 0.89
C SER A 52 3.44 -12.36 0.30
N ILE A 53 2.87 -11.30 -0.30
CA ILE A 53 1.57 -11.37 -0.99
C ILE A 53 1.57 -12.42 -2.10
N ILE A 54 2.61 -12.45 -2.93
CA ILE A 54 2.73 -13.43 -4.03
C ILE A 54 2.71 -14.86 -3.47
N LYS A 55 3.53 -15.15 -2.46
CA LYS A 55 3.59 -16.49 -1.83
C LYS A 55 2.29 -16.85 -1.10
N LEU A 56 1.67 -15.89 -0.42
CA LEU A 56 0.41 -16.09 0.27
C LEU A 56 -0.73 -16.38 -0.69
N LYS A 57 -0.67 -15.86 -1.93
CA LYS A 57 -1.68 -16.18 -2.96
C LYS A 57 -1.69 -17.66 -3.34
N GLU A 58 -0.56 -18.35 -3.23
CA GLU A 58 -0.49 -19.81 -3.44
C GLU A 58 -1.21 -20.58 -2.32
N LEU A 59 -1.13 -20.07 -1.09
CA LEU A 59 -1.79 -20.65 0.09
C LEU A 59 -3.29 -20.32 0.15
N PHE A 60 -3.63 -19.10 -0.26
CA PHE A 60 -4.96 -18.52 -0.14
C PHE A 60 -5.43 -17.99 -1.50
N PRO A 61 -5.63 -18.87 -2.51
CA PRO A 61 -5.89 -18.44 -3.89
C PRO A 61 -7.17 -17.62 -4.04
N ASN A 62 -8.15 -17.85 -3.17
CA ASN A 62 -9.44 -17.18 -3.20
C ASN A 62 -9.48 -15.89 -2.37
N GLU A 63 -8.42 -15.58 -1.63
CA GLU A 63 -8.38 -14.39 -0.77
C GLU A 63 -8.06 -13.14 -1.60
N PRO A 64 -8.76 -12.01 -1.37
CA PRO A 64 -8.42 -10.73 -1.99
C PRO A 64 -7.01 -10.28 -1.63
N ASN A 65 -6.32 -9.62 -2.57
CA ASN A 65 -4.94 -9.20 -2.36
C ASN A 65 -4.77 -8.20 -1.20
N ILE A 66 -5.80 -7.41 -0.89
CA ILE A 66 -5.78 -6.52 0.27
C ILE A 66 -5.74 -7.29 1.60
N VAL A 67 -6.46 -8.42 1.69
CA VAL A 67 -6.40 -9.32 2.86
C VAL A 67 -5.00 -9.91 2.99
N LEU A 68 -4.41 -10.35 1.87
CA LEU A 68 -3.04 -10.87 1.85
C LEU A 68 -2.03 -9.79 2.23
N ALA A 69 -2.25 -8.53 1.85
CA ALA A 69 -1.41 -7.40 2.24
C ALA A 69 -1.48 -7.12 3.76
N VAL A 70 -2.66 -7.25 4.37
CA VAL A 70 -2.84 -7.13 5.84
C VAL A 70 -2.12 -8.27 6.58
N ILE A 71 -2.25 -9.50 6.08
CA ILE A 71 -1.52 -10.66 6.62
C ILE A 71 0.01 -10.45 6.47
N ALA A 72 0.47 -10.03 5.29
CA ALA A 72 1.87 -9.73 5.02
C ALA A 72 2.43 -8.67 5.97
N GLU A 73 1.69 -7.57 6.19
CA GLU A 73 2.08 -6.51 7.12
C GLU A 73 2.18 -7.03 8.56
N ALA A 74 1.20 -7.80 9.03
CA ALA A 74 1.22 -8.36 10.39
C ALA A 74 2.45 -9.23 10.65
N ILE A 75 2.89 -10.01 9.65
CA ILE A 75 4.11 -10.82 9.76
C ILE A 75 5.36 -9.93 9.80
N LEU A 76 5.43 -8.93 8.92
CA LEU A 76 6.57 -8.02 8.85
C LEU A 76 6.74 -7.22 10.14
N GLU A 77 5.66 -6.76 10.74
CA GLU A 77 5.69 -6.09 12.04
C GLU A 77 6.19 -7.00 13.16
N GLU A 78 5.73 -8.25 13.22
CA GLU A 78 6.21 -9.23 14.20
C GLU A 78 7.69 -9.54 14.03
N ALA A 79 8.18 -9.55 12.79
CA ALA A 79 9.59 -9.73 12.47
C ALA A 79 10.44 -8.46 12.67
N GLY A 80 9.83 -7.32 13.03
CA GLY A 80 10.54 -6.02 13.10
C GLY A 80 11.05 -5.54 11.74
N ALA A 81 10.45 -6.01 10.65
CA ALA A 81 10.84 -5.77 9.27
C ALA A 81 9.80 -4.94 8.48
N SER A 82 8.77 -4.41 9.15
CA SER A 82 7.80 -3.49 8.53
C SER A 82 8.51 -2.26 7.97
N LYS A 83 8.11 -1.87 6.76
CA LYS A 83 8.66 -0.72 6.05
C LYS A 83 7.73 0.45 6.23
N LEU A 84 8.27 1.58 6.68
CA LEU A 84 7.56 2.85 6.60
C LEU A 84 7.61 3.35 5.15
N TYR A 85 6.45 3.43 4.50
CA TYR A 85 6.32 4.01 3.17
C TYR A 85 6.19 5.54 3.25
N THR A 86 6.59 6.21 2.18
CA THR A 86 6.50 7.67 2.10
C THR A 86 5.03 8.09 2.16
N LYS A 87 4.70 9.07 3.00
CA LYS A 87 3.35 9.64 3.00
C LYS A 87 3.24 10.65 1.87
N GLY A 88 2.31 10.42 0.94
CA GLY A 88 2.12 11.28 -0.24
C GLY A 88 1.82 12.73 0.14
N ASN A 89 1.10 12.94 1.23
CA ASN A 89 0.72 14.26 1.73
C ASN A 89 1.84 14.99 2.52
N GLU A 90 3.00 14.36 2.72
CA GLU A 90 4.16 14.94 3.41
C GLU A 90 5.33 15.23 2.45
N VAL A 91 5.25 14.81 1.17
CA VAL A 91 6.28 15.16 0.20
C VAL A 91 6.23 16.64 -0.18
N VAL A 92 7.36 17.19 -0.60
CA VAL A 92 7.42 18.57 -1.13
C VAL A 92 6.99 18.54 -2.60
N PRO A 93 5.86 19.16 -2.98
CA PRO A 93 5.43 19.23 -4.37
C PRO A 93 6.42 20.06 -5.19
N LYS A 94 6.69 19.63 -6.42
CA LYS A 94 7.81 20.17 -7.20
C LYS A 94 7.48 21.44 -7.97
N TYR A 95 6.28 21.55 -8.53
CA TYR A 95 5.94 22.62 -9.48
C TYR A 95 4.59 23.30 -9.22
N SER A 96 3.60 22.57 -8.68
CA SER A 96 2.25 23.07 -8.46
C SER A 96 2.17 24.08 -7.30
N THR A 97 1.29 25.06 -7.48
CA THR A 97 0.79 25.89 -6.38
C THR A 97 -0.21 25.11 -5.52
N LEU A 98 -0.55 25.65 -4.35
CA LEU A 98 -1.58 25.05 -3.50
C LEU A 98 -2.95 25.02 -4.19
N ASP A 99 -3.32 26.14 -4.84
CA ASP A 99 -4.61 26.27 -5.52
C ASP A 99 -4.76 25.24 -6.65
N GLU A 100 -3.72 25.02 -7.47
CA GLU A 100 -3.73 24.00 -8.52
C GLU A 100 -3.92 22.58 -7.97
N ARG A 101 -3.44 22.28 -6.76
CA ARG A 101 -3.69 20.97 -6.13
C ARG A 101 -5.11 20.85 -5.58
N TYR A 102 -5.65 21.93 -5.03
CA TYR A 102 -7.03 21.97 -4.55
C TYR A 102 -8.06 21.88 -5.70
N GLU A 103 -7.71 22.29 -6.92
CA GLU A 103 -8.58 22.13 -8.10
C GLU A 103 -8.76 20.65 -8.52
N GLU A 104 -7.83 19.76 -8.13
CA GLU A 104 -7.80 18.36 -8.56
C GLU A 104 -8.25 17.36 -7.48
N MET A 105 -8.71 17.84 -6.32
CA MET A 105 -9.21 16.99 -5.23
C MET A 105 -10.72 16.71 -5.36
N PRO A 106 -11.29 15.76 -4.60
CA PRO A 106 -12.74 15.57 -4.58
C PRO A 106 -13.47 16.86 -4.22
N GLY A 107 -14.50 17.18 -5.01
CA GLY A 107 -15.30 18.39 -4.82
C GLY A 107 -15.99 18.49 -3.45
N ASN A 108 -16.50 19.67 -3.13
CA ASN A 108 -17.36 19.88 -1.97
C ASN A 108 -18.57 20.74 -2.37
N PRO A 109 -19.78 20.16 -2.57
CA PRO A 109 -20.13 18.76 -2.31
C PRO A 109 -19.50 17.77 -3.32
N SER A 110 -19.30 16.52 -2.90
CA SER A 110 -18.87 15.41 -3.76
C SER A 110 -19.98 14.39 -3.93
N SER A 111 -20.07 13.77 -5.11
CA SER A 111 -20.97 12.65 -5.39
C SER A 111 -20.43 11.30 -4.92
N VAL A 112 -19.16 11.22 -4.52
CA VAL A 112 -18.47 9.98 -4.14
C VAL A 112 -18.03 9.95 -2.68
N GLY A 113 -18.38 10.97 -1.88
CA GLY A 113 -17.99 11.03 -0.48
C GLY A 113 -18.15 12.41 0.14
N HIS A 114 -17.53 12.61 1.29
CA HIS A 114 -17.52 13.89 1.99
C HIS A 114 -16.19 14.11 2.72
N TRP A 115 -15.88 15.37 2.97
CA TRP A 115 -14.76 15.79 3.81
C TRP A 115 -15.18 15.82 5.28
N THR A 116 -14.31 15.35 6.19
CA THR A 116 -14.54 15.43 7.64
C THR A 116 -14.24 16.81 8.22
N GLY A 117 -13.63 17.68 7.44
CA GLY A 117 -13.24 19.05 7.78
C GLY A 117 -12.98 19.87 6.53
N GLU A 118 -12.02 20.79 6.58
CA GLU A 118 -11.64 21.62 5.44
C GLU A 118 -11.16 20.76 4.25
N PRO A 119 -11.75 20.92 3.05
CA PRO A 119 -11.34 20.17 1.86
C PRO A 119 -9.84 20.31 1.57
N GLY A 120 -9.17 19.17 1.34
CA GLY A 120 -7.72 19.14 1.05
C GLY A 120 -6.82 19.18 2.29
N GLU A 121 -7.38 19.40 3.49
CA GLU A 121 -6.67 19.45 4.79
C GLU A 121 -7.29 18.51 5.84
N ALA A 122 -8.14 17.59 5.40
CA ALA A 122 -8.87 16.66 6.25
C ALA A 122 -9.00 15.28 5.61
N THR A 123 -9.67 14.36 6.29
CA THR A 123 -9.96 13.03 5.73
C THR A 123 -11.10 13.13 4.72
N PHE A 124 -10.92 12.56 3.53
CA PHE A 124 -11.99 12.30 2.60
C PHE A 124 -12.56 10.89 2.85
N VAL A 125 -13.84 10.84 3.24
CA VAL A 125 -14.58 9.60 3.50
C VAL A 125 -15.42 9.27 2.27
N SER A 126 -15.04 8.19 1.58
CA SER A 126 -15.74 7.72 0.39
C SER A 126 -17.05 7.02 0.75
N THR A 127 -18.10 7.26 -0.03
CA THR A 127 -19.35 6.48 -0.01
C THR A 127 -19.41 5.45 -1.14
N ASP A 128 -18.35 5.33 -1.93
CA ASP A 128 -18.26 4.45 -3.08
C ASP A 128 -17.90 3.02 -2.66
N GLU A 129 -18.76 2.06 -3.02
CA GLU A 129 -18.59 0.64 -2.65
C GLU A 129 -17.31 0.02 -3.20
N ARG A 130 -16.72 0.57 -4.28
CA ARG A 130 -15.49 0.05 -4.90
C ARG A 130 -14.30 0.05 -3.94
N VAL A 131 -14.29 0.94 -2.94
CA VAL A 131 -13.19 1.05 -1.96
C VAL A 131 -13.60 0.64 -0.55
N ALA A 132 -14.89 0.40 -0.30
CA ALA A 132 -15.41 0.15 1.04
C ALA A 132 -14.75 -1.05 1.72
N ASP A 133 -14.61 -2.17 1.00
CA ASP A 133 -13.96 -3.37 1.52
C ASP A 133 -12.45 -3.16 1.76
N THR A 134 -11.78 -2.46 0.85
CA THR A 134 -10.35 -2.14 0.96
C THR A 134 -10.06 -1.26 2.19
N LEU A 135 -10.86 -0.21 2.41
CA LEU A 135 -10.76 0.66 3.59
C LEU A 135 -11.07 -0.10 4.89
N LYS A 136 -12.12 -0.92 4.89
CA LYS A 136 -12.54 -1.74 6.04
C LYS A 136 -11.49 -2.77 6.44
N GLU A 137 -10.86 -3.42 5.46
CA GLU A 137 -9.84 -4.45 5.72
C GLU A 137 -8.58 -3.83 6.35
N ILE A 138 -8.17 -2.65 5.88
CA ILE A 138 -7.07 -1.88 6.47
C ILE A 138 -7.46 -1.25 7.82
N GLY A 139 -8.75 -0.99 8.04
CA GLY A 139 -9.28 -0.43 9.29
C GLY A 139 -9.27 1.10 9.35
N VAL A 140 -9.44 1.75 8.20
CA VAL A 140 -9.50 3.22 8.07
C VAL A 140 -10.86 3.67 7.55
N SER A 141 -11.29 4.87 7.93
CA SER A 141 -12.58 5.44 7.48
C SER A 141 -12.48 6.18 6.14
N GLY A 142 -11.28 6.56 5.72
CA GLY A 142 -11.04 7.38 4.53
C GLY A 142 -9.56 7.65 4.32
N ILE A 143 -9.25 8.58 3.43
CA ILE A 143 -7.88 8.99 3.09
C ILE A 143 -7.61 10.38 3.64
N GLU A 144 -6.53 10.53 4.39
CA GLU A 144 -6.07 11.84 4.87
C GLU A 144 -5.47 12.65 3.73
N TYR A 145 -5.90 13.90 3.61
CA TYR A 145 -5.29 14.87 2.72
C TYR A 145 -4.60 15.98 3.51
N LYS A 146 -3.52 16.48 2.94
CA LYS A 146 -2.85 17.71 3.37
C LYS A 146 -2.32 18.42 2.14
N ASN A 147 -2.52 19.73 2.04
CA ASN A 147 -2.18 20.53 0.87
C ASN A 147 -2.76 19.97 -0.45
N GLY A 148 -3.93 19.32 -0.40
CA GLY A 148 -4.57 18.73 -1.58
C GLY A 148 -3.95 17.41 -2.05
N MET A 149 -3.01 16.85 -1.30
CA MET A 149 -2.32 15.59 -1.61
C MET A 149 -2.80 14.48 -0.66
N PRO A 150 -3.14 13.28 -1.16
CA PRO A 150 -3.57 12.15 -0.33
C PRO A 150 -2.39 11.40 0.31
N ASP A 151 -2.61 10.76 1.46
CA ASP A 151 -1.72 9.74 2.01
C ASP A 151 -2.23 8.33 1.69
N PHE A 152 -1.55 7.63 0.78
CA PHE A 152 -1.82 6.23 0.48
C PHE A 152 -0.86 5.24 1.15
N SER A 153 0.03 5.70 2.05
CA SER A 153 1.12 4.89 2.62
C SER A 153 0.66 3.55 3.23
N GLN A 154 -0.55 3.49 3.78
CA GLN A 154 -1.13 2.28 4.38
C GLN A 154 -1.51 1.20 3.35
N PHE A 155 -1.72 1.58 2.08
CA PHE A 155 -2.09 0.69 0.98
C PHE A 155 -0.89 0.26 0.15
N VAL A 156 0.27 0.86 0.38
CA VAL A 156 1.48 0.60 -0.41
C VAL A 156 1.99 -0.81 -0.13
N ILE A 157 2.31 -1.53 -1.21
CA ILE A 157 2.95 -2.84 -1.15
C ILE A 157 4.40 -2.81 -1.64
N GLU A 158 4.78 -1.77 -2.39
CA GLU A 158 6.16 -1.48 -2.76
C GLU A 158 6.35 0.01 -3.12
N GLU A 159 7.56 0.54 -2.92
CA GLU A 159 7.92 1.90 -3.28
C GLU A 159 9.35 1.97 -3.83
N PHE A 160 9.54 2.77 -4.88
CA PHE A 160 10.84 3.08 -5.45
C PHE A 160 11.03 4.58 -5.69
N LYS A 161 12.29 4.98 -5.77
CA LYS A 161 12.70 6.21 -6.46
C LYS A 161 13.01 5.89 -7.93
N ILE A 162 12.43 6.65 -8.84
CA ILE A 162 12.70 6.59 -10.28
C ILE A 162 13.46 7.83 -10.73
N ASP A 163 14.23 7.68 -11.81
CA ASP A 163 15.03 8.78 -12.33
C ASP A 163 14.17 9.59 -13.31
N LYS A 164 14.15 10.91 -13.14
CA LYS A 164 13.50 11.85 -14.08
C LYS A 164 12.06 11.44 -14.42
N MET A 165 11.17 11.45 -13.44
CA MET A 165 9.74 11.28 -13.72
C MET A 165 9.28 12.32 -14.74
N THR A 166 8.50 11.90 -15.73
CA THR A 166 7.91 12.79 -16.75
C THR A 166 6.38 12.64 -16.80
N GLU A 167 5.72 13.32 -17.74
CA GLU A 167 4.30 13.15 -18.06
C GLU A 167 3.97 11.80 -18.74
N ASP A 168 4.99 11.05 -19.17
CA ASP A 168 4.87 9.75 -19.84
C ASP A 168 4.83 8.62 -18.81
N ARG A 169 3.62 8.36 -18.28
CA ARG A 169 3.35 7.29 -17.30
C ARG A 169 3.95 5.93 -17.72
N PRO A 170 3.77 5.44 -18.97
CA PRO A 170 4.42 4.20 -19.41
C PRO A 170 5.94 4.15 -19.18
N LYS A 171 6.66 5.25 -19.42
CA LYS A 171 8.11 5.32 -19.14
C LYS A 171 8.41 5.26 -17.65
N ASN A 172 7.68 6.01 -16.83
CA ASN A 172 7.84 5.98 -15.38
C ASN A 172 7.58 4.57 -14.82
N PHE A 173 6.52 3.92 -15.28
CA PHE A 173 6.14 2.57 -14.88
C PHE A 173 7.17 1.52 -15.32
N ALA A 174 7.76 1.68 -16.51
CA ALA A 174 8.82 0.79 -16.98
C ALA A 174 10.06 0.80 -16.07
N GLN A 175 10.42 1.97 -15.51
CA GLN A 175 11.50 2.07 -14.54
C GLN A 175 11.17 1.32 -13.24
N ALA A 176 9.96 1.52 -12.70
CA ALA A 176 9.51 0.85 -11.49
C ALA A 176 9.39 -0.68 -11.68
N ASN A 177 8.85 -1.11 -12.83
CA ASN A 177 8.74 -2.52 -13.21
C ASN A 177 10.11 -3.21 -13.28
N LYS A 178 11.13 -2.52 -13.79
CA LYS A 178 12.50 -3.06 -13.83
C LYS A 178 13.06 -3.27 -12.42
N LYS A 179 12.94 -2.25 -11.54
CA LYS A 179 13.39 -2.33 -10.15
C LYS A 179 12.67 -3.45 -9.39
N LEU A 180 11.36 -3.57 -9.57
CA LEU A 180 10.57 -4.64 -8.96
C LEU A 180 10.96 -6.03 -9.50
N ALA A 181 11.22 -6.16 -10.80
CA ALA A 181 11.62 -7.44 -11.39
C ALA A 181 12.98 -7.92 -10.83
N GLU A 182 13.94 -7.01 -10.67
CA GLU A 182 15.24 -7.32 -10.06
C GLU A 182 15.06 -7.77 -8.60
N LYS A 183 14.23 -7.05 -7.83
CA LYS A 183 13.91 -7.39 -6.44
C LYS A 183 13.25 -8.76 -6.32
N LEU A 184 12.17 -9.00 -7.07
CA LEU A 184 11.43 -10.27 -7.02
C LEU A 184 12.32 -11.43 -7.46
N THR A 185 13.15 -11.25 -8.49
CA THR A 185 14.09 -12.30 -8.91
C THR A 185 15.04 -12.71 -7.79
N LYS A 186 15.54 -11.72 -7.04
CA LYS A 186 16.43 -11.97 -5.90
C LYS A 186 15.70 -12.65 -4.74
N GLU A 187 14.48 -12.21 -4.41
CA GLU A 187 13.75 -12.71 -3.25
C GLU A 187 13.07 -14.07 -3.47
N THR A 188 12.61 -14.35 -4.70
CA THR A 188 11.95 -15.63 -5.02
C THR A 188 12.89 -16.67 -5.61
N GLY A 189 14.05 -16.25 -6.14
CA GLY A 189 14.95 -17.12 -6.91
C GLY A 189 14.43 -17.47 -8.31
N GLU A 190 13.22 -17.04 -8.67
CA GLU A 190 12.65 -17.21 -10.00
C GLU A 190 12.94 -16.01 -10.88
N LYS A 191 13.11 -16.21 -12.20
CA LYS A 191 13.29 -15.08 -13.11
C LYS A 191 12.01 -14.24 -13.22
N TRP A 192 12.09 -12.99 -12.79
CA TRP A 192 11.10 -11.95 -13.07
C TRP A 192 11.61 -11.00 -14.15
N THR A 193 10.74 -10.67 -15.11
CA THR A 193 11.00 -9.64 -16.12
C THR A 193 10.09 -8.45 -15.87
N ALA A 194 10.47 -7.26 -16.36
CA ALA A 194 9.60 -6.08 -16.27
C ALA A 194 8.22 -6.32 -16.91
N LYS A 195 8.13 -7.16 -17.94
CA LYS A 195 6.86 -7.59 -18.55
C LYS A 195 6.04 -8.47 -17.60
N ARG A 196 6.65 -9.49 -16.98
CA ARG A 196 5.98 -10.35 -15.97
C ARG A 196 5.47 -9.52 -14.80
N VAL A 197 6.24 -8.53 -14.34
CA VAL A 197 5.80 -7.58 -13.32
C VAL A 197 4.59 -6.77 -13.80
N SER A 198 4.66 -6.19 -14.99
CA SER A 198 3.54 -5.42 -15.55
C SER A 198 2.27 -6.25 -15.68
N ASP A 199 2.39 -7.51 -16.08
CA ASP A 199 1.26 -8.44 -16.19
C ASP A 199 0.70 -8.75 -14.80
N TRP A 200 1.56 -9.09 -13.84
CA TRP A 200 1.14 -9.35 -12.46
C TRP A 200 0.41 -8.15 -11.85
N ILE A 201 0.93 -6.93 -12.02
CA ILE A 201 0.30 -5.69 -11.52
C ILE A 201 -1.12 -5.55 -12.08
N LYS A 202 -1.28 -5.75 -13.40
CA LYS A 202 -2.58 -5.65 -14.08
C LYS A 202 -3.55 -6.75 -13.62
N GLU A 203 -3.09 -8.00 -13.58
CA GLU A 203 -3.90 -9.16 -13.17
C GLU A 203 -4.36 -9.07 -11.71
N ASN A 204 -3.59 -8.36 -10.87
CA ASN A 204 -3.85 -8.20 -9.45
C ASN A 204 -4.48 -6.85 -9.08
N ASN A 205 -4.91 -6.06 -10.07
CA ASN A 205 -5.56 -4.75 -9.92
C ASN A 205 -4.73 -3.72 -9.15
N TYR A 206 -3.41 -3.73 -9.31
CA TYR A 206 -2.53 -2.69 -8.77
C TYR A 206 -2.18 -1.65 -9.84
N THR A 207 -1.70 -0.48 -9.40
CA THR A 207 -1.13 0.53 -10.28
C THR A 207 0.01 1.27 -9.58
N TRP A 208 0.91 1.82 -10.38
CA TRP A 208 1.93 2.73 -9.89
C TRP A 208 1.32 4.14 -9.70
N HIS A 209 1.40 4.64 -8.47
CA HIS A 209 1.03 5.98 -8.05
C HIS A 209 2.30 6.84 -7.93
N GLU A 210 2.32 7.95 -8.67
CA GLU A 210 3.46 8.86 -8.82
C GLU A 210 3.28 10.04 -7.86
N LEU A 211 4.21 10.25 -6.91
CA LEU A 211 4.08 11.32 -5.91
C LEU A 211 4.51 12.69 -6.46
N ASN A 212 4.08 13.75 -5.77
CA ASN A 212 4.30 15.14 -6.17
C ASN A 212 5.75 15.62 -6.11
N ASP A 213 6.67 14.84 -5.53
CA ASP A 213 8.10 15.12 -5.57
C ASP A 213 8.75 14.83 -6.94
N CYS A 214 7.98 14.27 -7.89
CA CYS A 214 8.42 13.80 -9.20
C CYS A 214 9.59 12.78 -9.13
N GLU A 215 9.66 12.00 -8.06
CA GLU A 215 10.76 11.05 -7.84
C GLU A 215 10.26 9.73 -7.25
N THR A 216 9.33 9.80 -6.30
CA THR A 216 8.78 8.62 -5.62
C THR A 216 7.62 8.02 -6.40
N ILE A 217 7.60 6.70 -6.50
CA ILE A 217 6.51 5.94 -7.10
C ILE A 217 6.13 4.76 -6.20
N GLN A 218 4.84 4.58 -5.96
CA GLN A 218 4.28 3.61 -5.02
C GLN A 218 3.35 2.65 -5.72
N LEU A 219 3.40 1.36 -5.38
CA LEU A 219 2.47 0.35 -5.88
C LEU A 219 1.29 0.25 -4.90
N VAL A 220 0.10 0.63 -5.37
CA VAL A 220 -1.15 0.69 -4.58
C VAL A 220 -2.29 0.00 -5.35
N PRO A 221 -3.38 -0.44 -4.67
CA PRO A 221 -4.58 -0.90 -5.34
C PRO A 221 -5.13 0.18 -6.29
N SER A 222 -5.55 -0.22 -7.48
CA SER A 222 -5.94 0.74 -8.53
C SER A 222 -7.12 1.61 -8.13
N GLU A 223 -8.08 1.01 -7.42
CA GLU A 223 -9.27 1.69 -6.92
C GLU A 223 -8.98 2.77 -5.86
N ILE A 224 -7.84 2.65 -5.14
CA ILE A 224 -7.38 3.67 -4.19
C ILE A 224 -6.74 4.84 -4.93
N ASN A 225 -6.03 4.60 -6.04
CA ASN A 225 -5.40 5.68 -6.79
C ASN A 225 -6.41 6.50 -7.63
N HIS A 226 -7.43 5.86 -8.22
CA HIS A 226 -8.41 6.51 -9.11
C HIS A 226 -9.69 5.65 -9.21
N PRO A 227 -10.91 6.22 -9.38
CA PRO A 227 -11.27 7.63 -9.61
C PRO A 227 -11.72 8.41 -8.38
N ILE A 228 -11.77 7.79 -7.21
CA ILE A 228 -12.48 8.34 -6.03
C ILE A 228 -11.64 9.43 -5.35
N PHE A 229 -10.41 9.07 -4.99
CA PHE A 229 -9.48 9.95 -4.29
C PHE A 229 -8.73 10.79 -5.31
N GLN A 230 -9.44 11.70 -5.97
CA GLN A 230 -8.87 12.61 -6.97
C GLN A 230 -7.74 13.44 -6.35
N HIS A 231 -6.69 13.70 -7.13
CA HIS A 231 -5.55 14.51 -6.71
C HIS A 231 -4.66 14.85 -7.91
N LEU A 232 -3.87 15.91 -7.76
CA LEU A 232 -2.73 16.18 -8.62
C LEU A 232 -1.55 15.32 -8.17
N GLY A 233 -1.09 14.38 -9.00
CA GLY A 233 0.10 13.55 -8.71
C GLY A 233 1.36 13.98 -9.49
N GLY A 234 2.43 13.19 -9.42
CA GLY A 234 3.74 13.50 -10.01
C GLY A 234 3.75 13.74 -11.53
N CYS A 235 2.92 13.03 -12.30
CA CYS A 235 2.72 13.37 -13.72
C CYS A 235 2.02 14.71 -13.93
N GLY A 236 1.12 15.09 -13.01
CA GLY A 236 0.44 16.39 -13.03
C GLY A 236 1.42 17.53 -12.75
N GLU A 237 2.29 17.35 -11.76
CA GLU A 237 3.40 18.25 -11.46
C GLU A 237 4.26 18.50 -12.70
N TYR A 238 4.69 17.44 -13.39
CA TYR A 238 5.52 17.58 -14.59
C TYR A 238 4.79 18.32 -15.73
N LYS A 239 3.48 18.09 -15.90
CA LYS A 239 2.68 18.83 -16.89
C LYS A 239 2.59 20.32 -16.57
N ILE A 240 2.52 20.69 -15.30
CA ILE A 240 2.58 22.11 -14.89
C ILE A 240 3.92 22.72 -15.25
N MET A 241 5.03 22.00 -15.01
CA MET A 241 6.36 22.46 -15.41
C MET A 241 6.44 22.73 -16.92
N LEU A 242 5.94 21.82 -17.76
CA LEU A 242 5.88 22.01 -19.21
C LEU A 242 5.00 23.20 -19.61
N LYS A 243 3.82 23.35 -18.99
CA LYS A 243 2.90 24.48 -19.23
C LYS A 243 3.56 25.82 -18.90
N ASN A 244 4.42 25.85 -17.88
CA ASN A 244 5.16 27.03 -17.45
C ASN A 244 6.46 27.26 -18.26
N GLY A 245 6.68 26.51 -19.34
CA GLY A 245 7.81 26.69 -20.26
C GLY A 245 9.13 26.08 -19.79
N GLY A 246 9.11 25.22 -18.76
CA GLY A 246 10.27 24.45 -18.33
C GLY A 246 10.66 23.36 -19.34
N LYS A 247 11.86 22.79 -19.18
CA LYS A 247 12.42 21.71 -20.00
C LYS A 247 13.03 20.61 -19.15
#